data_AF-A0A9E4EZZ6-F1
#
_entry.id   AF-A0A9E4EZZ6-F1
#
_cell.length_a   1.000
_cell.length_b   1.000
_cell.length_c   1.000
_cell.angle_alpha   90.00
_cell.angle_beta   90.00
_cell.angle_gamma   90.00
#
_symmetry.space_group_name_H-M   'P 1'
#
loop_
_entity.id
_entity.type
_entity.pdbx_description
1 polymer ?
#
loop_
_entity_poly.entity_id
_entity_poly.type
_entity_poly.pdbx_seq_one_letter_code
_entity_poly.pdbx_strand_id
1 'polypeptide(L)'
;MSYKEFEDASYTELRKNLLKSKGSDGQREFLSLLRSSNEFPDWIRDRVEIEQGENLTILEEPLTESEFKEPPKSTEVWIFDTWKSISPADASRVTFWGFMTLRHIEEGKIESFYLAANGGALTGGLETIDSALKQNADKEI
;
A
#
# COMPACT_ATOMS: atom_id res chain seq x y z
N MET A 1 43.77 -11.17 -9.43
CA MET A 1 42.40 -10.68 -9.22
C MET A 1 42.10 -10.84 -7.75
N SER A 2 41.98 -9.72 -7.02
CA SER A 2 41.71 -9.73 -5.59
C SER A 2 40.22 -9.99 -5.31
N TYR A 3 39.88 -10.50 -4.14
CA TYR A 3 38.48 -10.74 -3.72
C TYR A 3 37.61 -9.48 -3.85
N LYS A 4 38.21 -8.30 -3.62
CA LYS A 4 37.58 -6.98 -3.75
C LYS A 4 37.20 -6.64 -5.20
N GLU A 5 38.00 -7.06 -6.18
CA GLU A 5 37.74 -6.87 -7.61
C GLU A 5 36.61 -7.80 -8.13
N PHE A 6 36.42 -8.95 -7.49
CA PHE A 6 35.35 -9.91 -7.80
C PHE A 6 33.99 -9.50 -7.18
N GLU A 7 34.01 -8.95 -5.96
CA GLU A 7 32.83 -8.35 -5.31
C GLU A 7 32.31 -7.14 -6.09
N ASP A 8 33.17 -6.19 -6.45
CA ASP A 8 32.73 -4.93 -7.07
C ASP A 8 32.20 -5.13 -8.50
N ALA A 9 32.83 -5.97 -9.31
CA ALA A 9 32.40 -6.18 -10.69
C ALA A 9 31.12 -7.03 -10.79
N SER A 10 31.06 -8.15 -10.06
CA SER A 10 29.90 -9.05 -10.13
C SER A 10 28.68 -8.48 -9.42
N TYR A 11 28.85 -7.84 -8.26
CA TYR A 11 27.72 -7.27 -7.51
C TYR A 11 27.15 -6.02 -8.20
N THR A 12 27.98 -5.23 -8.89
CA THR A 12 27.50 -4.08 -9.67
C THR A 12 26.70 -4.53 -10.90
N GLU A 13 27.17 -5.55 -11.61
CA GLU A 13 26.43 -6.19 -12.71
C GLU A 13 25.13 -6.84 -12.20
N LEU A 14 25.19 -7.59 -11.11
CA LEU A 14 24.03 -8.24 -10.50
C LEU A 14 23.00 -7.22 -10.03
N ARG A 15 23.43 -6.15 -9.36
CA ARG A 15 22.58 -5.03 -8.93
C ARG A 15 21.99 -4.28 -10.12
N LYS A 16 22.77 -4.01 -11.17
CA LYS A 16 22.25 -3.41 -12.41
C LYS A 16 21.21 -4.31 -13.06
N ASN A 17 21.45 -5.62 -13.12
CA ASN A 17 20.54 -6.61 -13.68
C ASN A 17 19.27 -6.79 -12.83
N LEU A 18 19.38 -6.78 -11.50
CA LEU A 18 18.25 -6.79 -10.56
C LEU A 18 17.41 -5.50 -10.64
N LEU A 19 18.00 -4.39 -11.10
CA LEU A 19 17.35 -3.08 -11.27
C LEU A 19 16.87 -2.80 -12.71
N LYS A 20 17.02 -3.77 -13.64
CA LYS A 20 16.57 -3.61 -15.04
C LYS A 20 15.05 -3.47 -15.14
N SER A 21 14.30 -4.29 -14.40
CA SER A 21 12.85 -4.15 -14.27
C SER A 21 12.48 -3.64 -12.88
N LYS A 22 11.82 -2.48 -12.76
CA LYS A 22 11.26 -2.08 -11.46
C LYS A 22 9.95 -2.84 -11.23
N GLY A 23 10.02 -3.85 -10.38
CA GLY A 23 8.86 -4.61 -9.94
C GLY A 23 8.44 -5.74 -10.87
N SER A 24 7.98 -6.84 -10.25
CA SER A 24 7.37 -8.01 -10.89
C SER A 24 6.02 -7.68 -11.51
N ASP A 25 5.52 -8.55 -12.39
CA ASP A 25 4.20 -8.40 -13.01
C ASP A 25 3.09 -8.29 -11.96
N GLY A 26 3.16 -9.08 -10.88
CA GLY A 26 2.21 -8.98 -9.77
C GLY A 26 2.26 -7.65 -9.02
N GLN A 27 3.44 -7.01 -8.90
CA GLN A 27 3.55 -5.67 -8.32
C GLN A 27 2.94 -4.60 -9.24
N ARG A 28 3.02 -4.78 -10.57
CA ARG A 28 2.41 -3.88 -11.55
C ARG A 28 0.90 -4.04 -11.59
N GLU A 29 0.42 -5.28 -11.56
CA GLU A 29 -1.00 -5.62 -11.45
C GLU A 29 -1.59 -4.98 -10.19
N PHE A 30 -0.92 -5.16 -9.05
CA PHE A 30 -1.29 -4.52 -7.78
C PHE A 30 -1.38 -2.99 -7.90
N LEU A 31 -0.35 -2.33 -8.44
CA LEU A 31 -0.36 -0.87 -8.63
C LEU A 31 -1.47 -0.41 -9.60
N SER A 32 -1.72 -1.16 -10.68
CA SER A 32 -2.80 -0.88 -11.62
C SER A 32 -4.17 -0.96 -10.95
N LEU A 33 -4.38 -1.99 -10.12
CA LEU A 33 -5.63 -2.20 -9.41
C LEU A 33 -5.85 -1.18 -8.30
N LEU A 34 -4.78 -0.71 -7.63
CA LEU A 34 -4.89 0.39 -6.67
C LEU A 34 -5.48 1.67 -7.28
N ARG A 35 -5.43 1.86 -8.61
CA ARG A 35 -6.10 2.98 -9.30
C ARG A 35 -7.64 2.84 -9.32
N SER A 36 -8.16 1.63 -9.09
CA SER A 36 -9.58 1.28 -9.17
C SER A 36 -10.06 0.74 -7.82
N SER A 37 -10.82 1.54 -7.09
CA SER A 37 -11.38 1.17 -5.79
C SER A 37 -12.41 0.04 -5.86
N ASN A 38 -12.91 -0.30 -7.05
CA ASN A 38 -13.89 -1.37 -7.25
C ASN A 38 -13.26 -2.75 -7.46
N GLU A 39 -12.14 -2.83 -8.17
CA GLU A 39 -11.51 -4.12 -8.52
C GLU A 39 -10.44 -4.54 -7.50
N PHE A 40 -9.86 -3.57 -6.81
CA PHE A 40 -8.83 -3.81 -5.81
C PHE A 40 -9.29 -4.72 -4.66
N PRO A 41 -10.48 -4.54 -4.05
CA PRO A 41 -10.87 -5.36 -2.91
C PRO A 41 -11.05 -6.84 -3.26
N ASP A 42 -11.67 -7.13 -4.40
CA ASP A 42 -11.88 -8.50 -4.87
C ASP A 42 -10.54 -9.17 -5.19
N TRP A 43 -9.63 -8.46 -5.85
CA TRP A 43 -8.28 -8.99 -6.13
C TRP A 43 -7.51 -9.36 -4.86
N ILE A 44 -7.63 -8.55 -3.80
CA ILE A 44 -6.98 -8.81 -2.51
C ILE A 44 -7.58 -10.07 -1.85
N ARG A 45 -8.91 -10.22 -1.82
CA ARG A 45 -9.57 -11.40 -1.23
C ARG A 45 -9.19 -12.71 -1.90
N ASP A 46 -8.99 -12.68 -3.22
CA ASP A 46 -8.60 -13.87 -3.98
C ASP A 46 -7.16 -14.34 -3.70
N ARG A 47 -6.31 -13.46 -3.15
CA ARG A 47 -4.85 -13.69 -3.05
C ARG A 47 -4.30 -13.62 -1.63
N VAL A 48 -5.02 -13.00 -0.71
CA VAL A 48 -4.60 -12.80 0.67
C VAL A 48 -5.64 -13.41 1.58
N GLU A 49 -5.21 -14.34 2.44
CA GLU A 49 -6.05 -14.83 3.51
C GLU A 49 -6.26 -13.71 4.53
N ILE A 50 -7.46 -13.14 4.52
CA ILE A 50 -7.87 -12.08 5.44
C ILE A 50 -8.83 -12.70 6.44
N GLU A 51 -8.41 -12.79 7.69
CA GLU A 51 -9.28 -13.22 8.78
C GLU A 51 -10.46 -12.25 8.88
N GLN A 52 -11.69 -12.78 8.81
CA GLN A 52 -12.87 -11.97 9.04
C GLN A 52 -13.02 -11.71 10.54
N GLY A 53 -12.99 -10.44 10.92
CA GLY A 53 -13.32 -9.99 12.27
C GLY A 53 -14.78 -9.61 12.38
N GLU A 54 -15.45 -10.03 13.46
CA GLU A 54 -16.76 -9.51 13.82
C GLU A 54 -16.61 -8.16 14.54
N ASN A 55 -17.51 -7.21 14.26
CA ASN A 55 -17.60 -5.87 14.87
C ASN A 55 -16.40 -4.95 14.64
N LEU A 56 -16.13 -4.66 13.38
CA LEU A 56 -15.12 -3.67 13.00
C LEU A 56 -15.73 -2.27 12.99
N THR A 57 -15.24 -1.37 13.83
CA THR A 57 -15.64 0.04 13.81
C THR A 57 -15.05 0.69 12.56
N ILE A 58 -15.92 1.16 11.67
CA ILE A 58 -15.55 1.85 10.42
C ILE A 58 -15.68 3.35 10.64
N LEU A 59 -14.82 4.14 10.00
CA LEU A 59 -14.93 5.60 9.98
C LEU A 59 -16.35 6.04 9.63
N GLU A 60 -16.90 6.98 10.41
CA GLU A 60 -18.25 7.50 10.17
C GLU A 60 -18.29 8.28 8.85
N GLU A 61 -17.32 9.15 8.63
CA GLU A 61 -17.20 10.00 7.45
C GLU A 61 -16.05 9.55 6.53
N PRO A 62 -16.22 9.67 5.20
CA PRO A 62 -15.12 9.47 4.27
C PRO A 62 -14.02 10.50 4.48
N LEU A 63 -12.77 10.08 4.28
CA LEU A 63 -11.62 10.98 4.25
C LEU A 63 -11.32 11.40 2.82
N THR A 64 -10.89 12.64 2.63
CA THR A 64 -10.13 13.02 1.44
C THR A 64 -8.72 12.44 1.50
N GLU A 65 -8.00 12.43 0.37
CA GLU A 65 -6.59 12.00 0.35
C GLU A 65 -5.70 12.86 1.29
N SER A 66 -6.00 14.16 1.41
CA SER A 66 -5.26 15.04 2.32
C SER A 66 -5.50 14.65 3.77
N GLU A 67 -6.74 14.38 4.15
CA GLU A 67 -7.11 13.94 5.49
C GLU A 67 -6.64 12.51 5.78
N PHE A 68 -6.49 11.66 4.77
CA PHE A 68 -5.86 10.36 4.94
C PHE A 68 -4.37 10.50 5.32
N LYS A 69 -3.65 11.44 4.69
CA LYS A 69 -2.24 11.75 5.01
C LYS A 69 -2.08 12.45 6.35
N GLU A 70 -2.95 13.42 6.61
CA GLU A 70 -2.97 14.23 7.82
C GLU A 70 -4.37 14.19 8.44
N PRO A 71 -4.68 13.16 9.25
CA PRO A 71 -6.00 12.99 9.85
C PRO A 71 -6.45 14.20 10.66
N PRO A 72 -7.70 14.67 10.49
CA PRO A 72 -8.30 15.65 11.37
C PRO A 72 -8.26 15.19 12.82
N LYS A 73 -8.23 16.14 13.77
CA LYS A 73 -8.10 15.80 15.19
C LYS A 73 -9.22 14.87 15.68
N SER A 74 -10.43 15.03 15.16
CA SER A 74 -11.56 14.15 15.43
C SER A 74 -11.28 12.71 14.99
N THR A 75 -10.73 12.54 13.80
CA THR A 75 -10.33 11.23 13.24
C THR A 75 -9.22 10.60 14.07
N GLU A 76 -8.19 11.36 14.48
CA GLU A 76 -7.13 10.84 15.36
C GLU A 76 -7.69 10.33 16.70
N VAL A 77 -8.58 11.10 17.32
CA VAL A 77 -9.22 10.73 18.60
C VAL A 77 -10.07 9.47 18.42
N TRP A 78 -10.88 9.43 17.36
CA TRP A 78 -11.68 8.26 17.02
C TRP A 78 -10.82 7.01 16.78
N ILE A 79 -9.72 7.14 16.04
CA ILE A 79 -8.77 6.06 15.77
C ILE A 79 -8.19 5.56 17.09
N PHE A 80 -7.71 6.46 17.95
CA PHE A 80 -7.14 6.10 19.25
C PHE A 80 -8.16 5.39 20.15
N ASP A 81 -9.37 5.93 20.22
CA ASP A 81 -10.45 5.38 21.06
C ASP A 81 -10.95 4.03 20.56
N THR A 82 -10.97 3.82 19.24
CA THR A 82 -11.29 2.55 18.62
C THR A 82 -10.18 1.54 18.88
N TRP A 83 -8.92 1.90 18.58
CA TRP A 83 -7.82 0.95 18.60
C TRP A 83 -7.37 0.54 20.00
N LYS A 84 -7.54 1.41 21.01
CA LYS A 84 -7.24 1.03 22.41
C LYS A 84 -8.13 -0.11 22.93
N SER A 85 -9.26 -0.37 22.28
CA SER A 85 -10.18 -1.45 22.65
C SER A 85 -9.83 -2.80 22.02
N ILE A 86 -8.91 -2.82 21.04
CA ILE A 86 -8.47 -4.02 20.33
C ILE A 86 -7.51 -4.83 21.21
N SER A 87 -7.67 -6.16 21.23
CA SER A 87 -6.78 -7.02 22.01
C SER A 87 -5.35 -7.01 21.43
N PRO A 88 -4.30 -7.17 22.27
CA PRO A 88 -2.92 -7.32 21.76
C PRO A 88 -2.77 -8.49 20.79
N ALA A 89 -3.53 -9.56 20.98
CA ALA A 89 -3.50 -10.74 20.12
C ALA A 89 -4.01 -10.43 18.70
N ASP A 90 -4.98 -9.53 18.55
CA ASP A 90 -5.49 -9.11 17.24
C ASP A 90 -4.63 -8.01 16.63
N ALA A 91 -4.25 -7.01 17.43
CA ALA A 91 -3.40 -5.90 16.99
C ALA A 91 -2.00 -6.34 16.52
N SER A 92 -1.52 -7.50 16.97
CA SER A 92 -0.25 -8.08 16.52
C SER A 92 -0.32 -8.79 15.16
N ARG A 93 -1.51 -9.01 14.59
CA ARG A 93 -1.69 -9.72 13.32
C ARG A 93 -1.67 -8.74 12.15
N VAL A 94 -0.81 -9.00 11.17
CA VAL A 94 -0.75 -8.19 9.93
C VAL A 94 -2.06 -8.30 9.14
N THR A 95 -2.68 -9.49 9.14
CA THR A 95 -3.97 -9.75 8.48
C THR A 95 -5.12 -8.91 9.06
N PHE A 96 -5.07 -8.59 10.36
CA PHE A 96 -6.06 -7.73 11.01
C PHE A 96 -6.03 -6.31 10.43
N TRP A 97 -4.84 -5.69 10.31
CA TRP A 97 -4.71 -4.35 9.73
C TRP A 97 -5.02 -4.32 8.23
N GLY A 98 -4.70 -5.41 7.52
CA GLY A 98 -5.13 -5.61 6.13
C GLY A 98 -6.66 -5.64 6.01
N PHE A 99 -7.34 -6.40 6.86
CA PHE A 99 -8.80 -6.47 6.93
C PHE A 99 -9.41 -5.09 7.20
N MET A 100 -8.94 -4.39 8.24
CA MET A 100 -9.40 -3.04 8.60
C MET A 100 -9.33 -2.10 7.40
N THR A 101 -8.18 -2.05 6.73
CA THR A 101 -7.94 -1.16 5.59
C THR A 101 -8.87 -1.51 4.42
N LEU A 102 -9.00 -2.80 4.12
CA LEU A 102 -9.86 -3.28 3.04
C LEU A 102 -11.33 -2.91 3.28
N ARG A 103 -11.82 -3.10 4.50
CA ARG A 103 -13.19 -2.74 4.86
C ARG A 103 -13.44 -1.24 4.73
N HIS A 104 -12.48 -0.38 5.05
CA HIS A 104 -12.63 1.07 4.83
C HIS A 104 -12.71 1.43 3.34
N ILE A 105 -12.00 0.72 2.46
CA ILE A 105 -12.10 0.91 1.00
C ILE A 105 -13.47 0.45 0.50
N GLU A 106 -13.91 -0.74 0.91
CA GLU A 106 -15.19 -1.32 0.49
C GLU A 106 -16.40 -0.47 0.91
N GLU A 107 -16.33 0.16 2.09
CA GLU A 107 -17.37 1.06 2.61
C GLU A 107 -17.20 2.50 2.10
N GLY A 108 -16.29 2.75 1.15
CA GLY A 108 -16.07 4.05 0.53
C GLY A 108 -15.57 5.13 1.49
N LYS A 109 -14.91 4.74 2.59
CA LYS A 109 -14.35 5.68 3.58
C LYS A 109 -12.99 6.21 3.17
N ILE A 110 -12.24 5.42 2.40
CA ILE A 110 -10.99 5.81 1.77
C ILE A 110 -10.95 5.22 0.37
N GLU A 111 -10.25 5.87 -0.55
CA GLU A 111 -10.02 5.32 -1.89
C GLU A 111 -8.77 4.43 -1.88
N SER A 112 -8.72 3.38 -2.70
CA SER A 112 -7.57 2.46 -2.73
C SER A 112 -6.26 3.16 -3.10
N PHE A 113 -6.31 4.16 -3.97
CA PHE A 113 -5.11 4.89 -4.39
C PHE A 113 -4.51 5.74 -3.26
N TYR A 114 -5.25 6.04 -2.19
CA TYR A 114 -4.71 6.74 -1.03
C TYR A 114 -3.59 5.94 -0.35
N LEU A 115 -3.58 4.60 -0.49
CA LEU A 115 -2.51 3.74 0.04
C LEU A 115 -1.13 4.01 -0.60
N ALA A 116 -1.11 4.64 -1.77
CA ALA A 116 0.13 5.08 -2.42
C ALA A 116 0.51 6.53 -2.06
N ALA A 117 -0.33 7.25 -1.32
CA ALA A 117 -0.05 8.62 -0.89
C ALA A 117 1.01 8.60 0.22
N ASN A 118 2.06 9.40 0.05
CA ASN A 118 3.14 9.49 1.02
C ASN A 118 2.95 10.74 1.89
N GLY A 119 2.93 10.57 3.22
CA GLY A 119 2.75 11.67 4.19
C GLY A 119 3.85 12.74 4.17
N GLY A 120 4.95 12.53 3.45
CA GLY A 120 6.00 13.55 3.24
C GLY A 120 6.15 14.07 1.80
N ALA A 121 5.37 13.57 0.84
CA ALA A 121 5.48 13.97 -0.56
C ALA A 121 4.31 14.88 -0.97
N LEU A 122 4.62 15.89 -1.80
CA LEU A 122 3.61 16.74 -2.42
C LEU A 122 2.75 16.00 -3.45
N THR A 123 3.19 14.82 -3.88
CA THR A 123 2.53 14.03 -4.93
C THR A 123 1.41 13.17 -4.37
N GLY A 124 0.27 13.16 -5.07
CA GLY A 124 -0.87 12.34 -4.69
C GLY A 124 -0.65 10.85 -4.94
N GLY A 125 -1.52 10.00 -4.40
CA GLY A 125 -1.49 8.55 -4.56
C GLY A 125 -1.59 8.12 -6.02
N LEU A 126 -2.53 8.71 -6.79
CA LEU A 126 -2.66 8.45 -8.23
C LEU A 126 -1.41 8.85 -9.01
N GLU A 127 -0.84 10.02 -8.73
CA GLU A 127 0.37 10.50 -9.39
C GLU A 127 1.57 9.59 -9.07
N THR A 128 1.66 9.09 -7.84
CA THR A 128 2.69 8.15 -7.40
C THR A 128 2.57 6.83 -8.14
N ILE A 129 1.35 6.29 -8.26
CA ILE A 129 1.07 5.08 -9.03
C ILE A 129 1.41 5.27 -10.52
N ASP A 130 0.91 6.34 -11.13
CA ASP A 130 1.13 6.64 -12.55
C ASP A 130 2.63 6.79 -12.85
N SER A 131 3.38 7.45 -11.96
CA SER A 131 4.83 7.59 -12.09
C SER A 131 5.55 6.25 -11.98
N ALA A 132 5.15 5.38 -11.06
CA ALA A 132 5.73 4.05 -10.89
C ALA A 132 5.47 3.14 -12.12
N LEU A 133 4.27 3.24 -12.70
CA LEU A 133 3.91 2.50 -13.91
C LEU A 133 4.61 3.05 -15.16
N LYS A 134 4.70 4.37 -15.33
CA LYS A 134 5.35 5.02 -16.50
C LYS A 134 6.88 4.85 -16.52
N GLN A 135 7.56 4.93 -15.38
CA GLN A 135 9.01 4.75 -15.30
C GLN A 135 9.50 3.36 -15.78
N ASN A 136 8.58 2.40 -15.97
CA ASN A 136 8.88 1.11 -16.57
C ASN A 136 8.66 1.07 -18.09
N ALA A 137 7.72 1.85 -18.64
CA ALA A 137 7.51 1.92 -20.09
C ALA A 137 8.74 2.49 -20.81
N ASP A 138 9.43 3.45 -20.18
CA ASP A 138 10.64 4.08 -20.73
C ASP A 138 11.93 3.22 -20.61
N LYS A 139 11.83 1.99 -20.07
CA LYS A 139 12.96 1.05 -19.92
C LYS A 139 12.90 -0.16 -20.86
N GLU A 140 11.86 -0.27 -21.68
CA GLU A 140 11.84 -1.21 -22.82
C GLU A 140 12.58 -0.60 -24.01
N ILE A 141 13.92 -0.52 -23.94
CA ILE A 141 14.82 -0.26 -25.09
C ILE A 141 16.03 -1.20 -25.01
#